data_AF-A0A1G4QY81-F1
#
_entry.id   AF-A0A1G4QY81-F1
#
_cell.length_a   1.000
_cell.length_b   1.000
_cell.length_c   1.000
_cell.angle_alpha   90.00
_cell.angle_beta   90.00
_cell.angle_gamma   90.00
#
_symmetry.space_group_name_H-M   'P 1'
#
loop_
_entity.id
_entity.type
_entity.pdbx_description
1 polymer ?
#
loop_
_entity_poly.entity_id
_entity_poly.type
_entity_poly.pdbx_seq_one_letter_code
_entity_poly.pdbx_strand_id
1 'polypeptide(L)'
;MFMQKIITATLASAALLAAVPALAQEAKPAPMVIYDDELKNDWQNWSWGVTLQMSVPAGQVKPIKVEGTPWSALDLHHSAISTKGYTKLTFYINGGTDGGQQLMVKVKAPGGVAIESNYAIAPKVKTWEVAEVPLKDIGADDKMIEDIFIQGGADAYKPYYITKIQLE
;
A
#
# COMPACT_ATOMS: atom_id res chain seq x y z
N MET A 1 75.81 12.35 42.30
CA MET A 1 75.60 10.91 42.49
C MET A 1 74.57 10.47 41.46
N PHE A 2 75.02 9.77 40.40
CA PHE A 2 74.33 8.85 39.46
C PHE A 2 72.91 9.21 38.92
N MET A 3 72.44 8.97 37.69
CA MET A 3 72.78 8.17 36.50
C MET A 3 71.74 8.63 35.42
N GLN A 4 72.12 8.96 34.18
CA GLN A 4 72.17 8.09 32.98
C GLN A 4 70.82 7.71 32.31
N LYS A 5 70.60 8.29 31.11
CA LYS A 5 69.93 7.81 29.87
C LYS A 5 68.44 7.40 29.98
N ILE A 6 67.58 7.66 28.99
CA ILE A 6 67.52 6.96 27.70
C ILE A 6 66.65 7.79 26.73
N ILE A 7 67.15 7.95 25.50
CA ILE A 7 66.39 8.40 24.32
C ILE A 7 65.57 7.20 23.84
N THR A 8 64.26 7.36 23.63
CA THR A 8 63.47 6.40 22.86
C THR A 8 62.61 7.15 21.87
N ALA A 9 62.94 6.99 20.59
CA ALA A 9 62.11 7.39 19.48
C ALA A 9 60.92 6.45 19.39
N THR A 10 59.70 6.98 19.35
CA THR A 10 58.50 6.23 18.97
C THR A 10 57.95 6.77 17.67
N LEU A 11 57.84 5.87 16.70
CA LEU A 11 57.30 6.10 15.37
C LEU A 11 55.90 6.73 15.43
N ALA A 12 55.68 7.76 14.62
CA ALA A 12 54.35 8.25 14.31
C ALA A 12 53.66 7.23 13.37
N SER A 13 52.69 6.48 13.89
CA SER A 13 51.74 5.74 13.05
C SER A 13 50.65 6.71 12.58
N ALA A 14 50.72 7.11 11.31
CA ALA A 14 49.59 7.74 10.63
C ALA A 14 48.55 6.65 10.31
N ALA A 15 47.46 6.61 11.08
CA ALA A 15 46.30 5.80 10.74
C ALA A 15 45.52 6.52 9.62
N LEU A 16 45.55 5.97 8.40
CA LEU A 16 44.62 6.36 7.35
C LEU A 16 43.21 5.91 7.78
N LEU A 17 42.35 6.87 8.13
CA LEU A 17 40.91 6.66 8.18
C LEU A 17 40.39 6.46 6.75
N ALA A 18 40.21 5.22 6.33
CA ALA A 18 39.41 4.91 5.16
C ALA A 18 37.95 5.26 5.47
N ALA A 19 37.45 6.38 4.94
CA ALA A 19 36.03 6.68 4.93
C ALA A 19 35.35 5.66 4.01
N VAL A 20 34.76 4.63 4.61
CA VAL A 20 33.88 3.71 3.88
C VAL A 20 32.63 4.52 3.52
N PRO A 21 32.26 4.66 2.23
CA PRO A 21 30.99 5.25 1.89
C PRO A 21 29.90 4.33 2.45
N ALA A 22 29.21 4.80 3.49
CA ALA A 22 27.97 4.17 3.92
C ALA A 22 27.02 4.26 2.73
N LEU A 23 26.74 3.12 2.09
CA LEU A 23 25.62 3.00 1.17
C LEU A 23 24.39 3.47 1.95
N ALA A 24 23.86 4.64 1.60
CA ALA A 24 22.64 5.16 2.18
C ALA A 24 21.54 4.14 1.84
N GLN A 25 21.15 3.33 2.82
CA GLN A 25 19.96 2.51 2.71
C GLN A 25 18.79 3.49 2.59
N GLU A 26 18.14 3.56 1.42
CA GLU A 26 16.90 4.33 1.28
C GLU A 26 15.94 3.80 2.36
N ALA A 27 15.60 4.66 3.33
CA ALA A 27 14.66 4.32 4.38
C ALA A 27 13.30 4.08 3.72
N LYS A 28 12.64 2.96 4.06
CA LYS A 28 11.29 2.69 3.57
C LYS A 28 10.37 3.84 3.97
N PRO A 29 9.48 4.30 3.07
CA PRO A 29 8.50 5.31 3.41
C PRO A 29 7.61 4.81 4.55
N ALA A 30 7.12 5.75 5.38
CA ALA A 30 6.06 5.41 6.33
C ALA A 30 4.78 5.02 5.55
N PRO A 31 3.93 4.13 6.07
CA PRO A 31 2.72 3.72 5.35
C PRO A 31 1.83 4.91 4.98
N MET A 32 1.38 4.97 3.73
CA MET A 32 0.40 5.94 3.27
C MET A 32 -1.00 5.41 3.56
N VAL A 33 -1.68 5.97 4.56
CA VAL A 33 -3.05 5.58 4.89
C VAL A 33 -4.02 6.17 3.87
N ILE A 34 -4.80 5.32 3.21
CA ILE A 34 -5.80 5.70 2.21
C ILE A 34 -7.18 5.78 2.86
N TYR A 35 -7.51 4.77 3.67
CA TYR A 35 -8.77 4.70 4.41
C TYR A 35 -8.55 4.11 5.80
N ASP A 36 -8.93 4.85 6.82
CA ASP A 36 -9.04 4.36 8.19
C ASP A 36 -10.27 5.01 8.84
N ASP A 37 -11.37 4.25 8.86
CA ASP A 37 -12.73 4.64 9.30
C ASP A 37 -13.33 5.86 8.56
N GLU A 38 -12.54 6.54 7.75
CA GLU A 38 -12.83 7.62 6.82
C GLU A 38 -11.68 7.70 5.79
N LEU A 39 -11.89 8.42 4.69
CA LEU A 39 -10.82 8.71 3.73
C LEU A 39 -9.76 9.61 4.39
N LYS A 40 -8.49 9.32 4.12
CA LYS A 40 -7.34 10.04 4.69
C LYS A 40 -6.50 10.62 3.56
N ASN A 41 -5.56 11.50 3.92
CA ASN A 41 -4.49 11.97 3.05
C ASN A 41 -4.97 12.37 1.64
N ASP A 42 -6.03 13.18 1.57
CA ASP A 42 -6.62 13.73 0.33
C ASP A 42 -7.15 12.71 -0.70
N TRP A 43 -7.29 11.44 -0.31
CA TRP A 43 -7.97 10.44 -1.12
C TRP A 43 -9.47 10.72 -1.20
N GLN A 44 -10.04 10.45 -2.37
CA GLN A 44 -11.42 10.77 -2.73
C GLN A 44 -12.12 9.53 -3.29
N ASN A 45 -13.44 9.50 -3.16
CA ASN A 45 -14.26 8.45 -3.74
C ASN A 45 -14.68 8.81 -5.18
N TRP A 46 -14.16 8.08 -6.17
CA TRP A 46 -14.46 8.24 -7.60
C TRP A 46 -15.14 7.00 -8.19
N SER A 47 -15.72 6.18 -7.32
CA SER A 47 -16.32 4.89 -7.67
C SER A 47 -17.42 5.00 -8.72
N TRP A 48 -17.59 3.93 -9.50
CA TRP A 48 -18.61 3.84 -10.54
C TRP A 48 -19.39 2.52 -10.46
N GLY A 49 -20.67 2.55 -10.84
CA GLY A 49 -21.52 1.35 -10.93
C GLY A 49 -21.75 0.60 -9.61
N VAL A 50 -21.34 1.17 -8.48
CA VAL A 50 -21.49 0.59 -7.16
C VAL A 50 -22.50 1.36 -6.31
N THR A 51 -23.16 0.65 -5.42
CA THR A 51 -23.83 1.24 -4.26
C THR A 51 -22.87 1.18 -3.08
N LEU A 52 -22.56 2.35 -2.51
CA LEU A 52 -21.60 2.50 -1.43
C LEU A 52 -22.26 3.01 -0.15
N GLN A 53 -21.79 2.48 0.97
CA GLN A 53 -22.00 3.11 2.28
C GLN A 53 -20.63 3.26 2.92
N MET A 54 -20.20 4.50 3.13
CA MET A 54 -18.94 4.81 3.79
C MET A 54 -19.08 4.66 5.30
N SER A 55 -18.02 4.19 5.96
CA SER A 55 -17.89 4.22 7.42
C SER A 55 -19.01 3.49 8.16
N VAL A 56 -19.46 2.34 7.63
CA VAL A 56 -20.49 1.50 8.23
C VAL A 56 -19.97 0.89 9.53
N PRO A 57 -20.60 1.10 10.69
CA PRO A 57 -20.13 0.53 11.95
C PRO A 57 -20.07 -1.01 11.92
N ALA A 58 -18.90 -1.59 12.21
CA ALA A 58 -18.67 -3.03 12.28
C ALA A 58 -17.71 -3.37 13.44
N GLY A 59 -18.23 -3.40 14.67
CA GLY A 59 -17.41 -3.59 15.86
C GLY A 59 -16.57 -2.35 16.18
N GLN A 60 -15.25 -2.49 16.16
CA GLN A 60 -14.30 -1.38 16.44
C GLN A 60 -13.77 -0.69 15.18
N VAL A 61 -14.25 -1.10 14.00
CA VAL A 61 -13.88 -0.49 12.71
C VAL A 61 -15.13 -0.03 11.98
N LYS A 62 -14.95 0.92 11.06
CA LYS A 62 -16.00 1.46 10.21
C LYS A 62 -15.62 1.26 8.74
N PRO A 63 -15.84 0.07 8.15
CA PRO A 63 -15.53 -0.19 6.75
C PRO A 63 -16.40 0.56 5.75
N ILE A 64 -15.94 0.59 4.51
CA ILE A 64 -16.76 0.85 3.34
C ILE A 64 -17.51 -0.44 2.99
N LYS A 65 -18.85 -0.36 2.88
CA LYS A 65 -19.67 -1.44 2.32
C LYS A 65 -19.87 -1.19 0.84
N VAL A 66 -19.58 -2.19 0.01
CA VAL A 66 -19.60 -2.10 -1.45
C VAL A 66 -20.46 -3.20 -2.04
N GLU A 67 -21.46 -2.84 -2.84
CA GLU A 67 -22.24 -3.73 -3.69
C GLU A 67 -22.21 -3.20 -5.11
N GLY A 68 -22.16 -4.05 -6.13
CA GLY A 68 -21.95 -3.55 -7.49
C GLY A 68 -22.53 -4.39 -8.61
N THR A 69 -22.73 -3.71 -9.73
CA THR A 69 -23.10 -4.30 -11.02
C THR A 69 -21.87 -4.89 -11.73
N PRO A 70 -22.02 -5.60 -12.85
CA PRO A 70 -20.88 -6.01 -13.68
C PRO A 70 -19.91 -4.86 -13.96
N TRP A 71 -18.61 -5.13 -13.85
CA TRP A 71 -17.50 -4.21 -14.15
C TRP A 71 -17.44 -2.91 -13.34
N SER A 72 -18.29 -2.77 -12.33
CA SER A 72 -18.28 -1.68 -11.36
C SER A 72 -17.08 -1.76 -10.43
N ALA A 73 -16.69 -0.65 -9.81
CA ALA A 73 -15.59 -0.64 -8.85
C ALA A 73 -15.80 0.35 -7.73
N LEU A 74 -15.26 -0.01 -6.55
CA LEU A 74 -14.79 0.97 -5.58
C LEU A 74 -13.51 1.58 -6.15
N ASP A 75 -13.52 2.88 -6.41
CA ASP A 75 -12.38 3.63 -6.95
C ASP A 75 -12.00 4.75 -5.98
N LEU A 76 -10.76 4.72 -5.53
CA LEU A 76 -10.17 5.71 -4.64
C LEU A 76 -9.14 6.49 -5.44
N HIS A 77 -9.38 7.78 -5.58
CA HIS A 77 -8.58 8.70 -6.37
C HIS A 77 -7.77 9.64 -5.48
N HIS A 78 -6.59 10.02 -5.96
CA HIS A 78 -5.73 11.05 -5.41
C HIS A 78 -5.04 11.80 -6.58
N SER A 79 -4.54 13.01 -6.32
CA SER A 79 -3.58 13.61 -7.26
C SER A 79 -2.36 12.69 -7.49
N ALA A 80 -1.62 12.84 -8.59
CA ALA A 80 -0.54 11.91 -8.90
C ALA A 80 0.48 11.77 -7.73
N ILE A 81 0.64 10.55 -7.22
CA ILE A 81 1.59 10.19 -6.14
C ILE A 81 2.61 9.17 -6.61
N SER A 82 3.80 9.21 -6.02
CA SER A 82 4.84 8.21 -6.27
C SER A 82 4.65 6.99 -5.37
N THR A 83 4.76 5.79 -5.94
CA THR A 83 4.82 4.53 -5.20
C THR A 83 6.25 4.10 -4.89
N LYS A 84 7.27 4.93 -5.19
CA LYS A 84 8.68 4.61 -4.92
C LYS A 84 8.88 4.29 -3.44
N GLY A 85 9.51 3.14 -3.17
CA GLY A 85 9.81 2.66 -1.82
C GLY A 85 8.69 1.85 -1.17
N TYR A 86 7.44 1.96 -1.66
CA TYR A 86 6.36 1.04 -1.28
C TYR A 86 6.48 -0.26 -2.07
N THR A 87 6.06 -1.35 -1.44
CA THR A 87 6.16 -2.72 -1.95
C THR A 87 4.80 -3.39 -2.09
N LYS A 88 3.79 -2.97 -1.33
CA LYS A 88 2.45 -3.55 -1.35
C LYS A 88 1.36 -2.52 -1.04
N LEU A 89 0.14 -2.86 -1.45
CA LEU A 89 -1.10 -2.31 -0.96
C LEU A 89 -1.69 -3.33 0.04
N THR A 90 -2.01 -2.88 1.25
CA THR A 90 -2.64 -3.72 2.28
C THR A 90 -4.03 -3.19 2.59
N PHE A 91 -4.97 -4.10 2.83
CA PHE A 91 -6.29 -3.77 3.37
C PHE A 91 -6.91 -4.96 4.10
N TYR A 92 -7.92 -4.69 4.92
CA TYR A 92 -8.79 -5.71 5.50
C TYR A 92 -10.06 -5.82 4.68
N ILE A 93 -10.46 -7.04 4.33
CA ILE A 93 -11.66 -7.32 3.55
C ILE A 93 -12.51 -8.41 4.19
N ASN A 94 -13.83 -8.31 4.03
CA ASN A 94 -14.82 -9.30 4.45
C ASN A 94 -15.87 -9.47 3.38
N GLY A 95 -16.13 -10.71 2.96
CA GLY A 95 -17.05 -11.04 1.86
C GLY A 95 -18.53 -10.83 2.19
N GLY A 96 -18.84 -10.33 3.38
CA GLY A 96 -20.21 -10.12 3.83
C GLY A 96 -20.94 -11.43 4.08
N THR A 97 -22.26 -11.43 3.90
CA THR A 97 -23.12 -12.59 4.19
C THR A 97 -22.86 -13.76 3.25
N ASP A 98 -22.48 -13.47 1.99
CA ASP A 98 -22.39 -14.44 0.91
C ASP A 98 -20.95 -14.83 0.58
N GLY A 99 -20.01 -13.87 0.58
CA GLY A 99 -18.65 -14.07 0.08
C GLY A 99 -18.60 -14.39 -1.42
N GLY A 100 -17.42 -14.79 -1.91
CA GLY A 100 -17.25 -15.32 -3.27
C GLY A 100 -17.27 -14.28 -4.39
N GLN A 101 -17.22 -12.99 -4.05
CA GLN A 101 -16.99 -11.94 -5.03
C GLN A 101 -15.65 -12.15 -5.73
N GLN A 102 -15.60 -12.01 -7.05
CA GLN A 102 -14.34 -12.03 -7.80
C GLN A 102 -13.93 -10.58 -8.07
N LEU A 103 -12.92 -10.11 -7.33
CA LEU A 103 -12.51 -8.71 -7.32
C LEU A 103 -11.09 -8.56 -7.84
N MET A 104 -10.91 -7.75 -8.88
CA MET A 104 -9.60 -7.38 -9.41
C MET A 104 -9.09 -6.14 -8.68
N VAL A 105 -7.81 -6.16 -8.30
CA VAL A 105 -7.13 -5.00 -7.70
C VAL A 105 -6.31 -4.33 -8.79
N LYS A 106 -6.58 -3.06 -9.05
CA LYS A 106 -6.00 -2.33 -10.18
C LYS A 106 -5.63 -0.90 -9.78
N VAL A 107 -4.83 -0.26 -10.62
CA VAL A 107 -4.41 1.14 -10.46
C VAL A 107 -4.54 1.91 -11.79
N LYS A 108 -4.63 3.24 -11.71
CA LYS A 108 -4.44 4.12 -12.88
C LYS A 108 -3.14 4.92 -12.74
N ALA A 109 -2.40 5.01 -13.85
CA ALA A 109 -1.32 5.96 -14.01
C ALA A 109 -1.89 7.38 -14.23
N PRO A 110 -1.08 8.44 -14.02
CA PRO A 110 -1.50 9.81 -14.26
C PRO A 110 -2.14 10.01 -15.63
N GLY A 111 -3.28 10.67 -15.67
CA GLY A 111 -4.05 10.89 -16.90
C GLY A 111 -5.13 9.83 -17.17
N GLY A 112 -5.52 9.06 -16.16
CA GLY A 112 -6.69 8.17 -16.15
C GLY A 112 -6.46 6.83 -16.82
N VAL A 113 -5.20 6.45 -17.09
CA VAL A 113 -4.88 5.23 -17.84
C VAL A 113 -4.76 4.05 -16.87
N ALA A 114 -5.72 3.12 -16.94
CA ALA A 114 -5.65 1.89 -16.17
C ALA A 114 -4.41 1.07 -16.55
N ILE A 115 -3.70 0.57 -15.55
CA ILE A 115 -2.59 -0.37 -15.73
C ILE A 115 -3.18 -1.79 -15.74
N GLU A 116 -2.91 -2.53 -16.81
CA GLU A 116 -3.41 -3.89 -16.95
C GLU A 116 -2.74 -4.82 -15.93
N SER A 117 -3.57 -5.55 -15.20
CA SER A 117 -3.15 -6.60 -14.28
C SER A 117 -4.27 -7.62 -14.10
N ASN A 118 -3.87 -8.87 -13.81
CA ASN A 118 -4.78 -9.98 -13.54
C ASN A 118 -4.85 -10.33 -12.05
N TYR A 119 -4.37 -9.45 -11.17
CA TYR A 119 -4.38 -9.71 -9.73
C TYR A 119 -5.83 -9.68 -9.23
N ALA A 120 -6.28 -10.79 -8.68
CA ALA A 120 -7.64 -10.95 -8.20
C ALA A 120 -7.66 -11.54 -6.79
N ILE A 121 -8.67 -11.15 -6.02
CA ILE A 121 -8.95 -11.64 -4.69
C ILE A 121 -10.40 -12.11 -4.61
N ALA A 122 -10.66 -13.04 -3.69
CA ALA A 122 -11.99 -13.54 -3.41
C ALA A 122 -12.22 -13.53 -1.88
N PRO A 123 -12.89 -12.50 -1.34
CA PRO A 123 -13.04 -12.38 0.09
C PRO A 123 -13.96 -13.45 0.66
N LYS A 124 -13.59 -13.98 1.82
CA LYS A 124 -14.33 -15.07 2.48
C LYS A 124 -15.63 -14.59 3.13
N VAL A 125 -16.61 -15.47 3.14
CA VAL A 125 -17.90 -15.26 3.80
C VAL A 125 -17.70 -14.97 5.29
N LYS A 126 -18.32 -13.88 5.78
CA LYS A 126 -18.39 -13.48 7.19
C LYS A 126 -17.05 -13.46 7.93
N THR A 127 -15.94 -13.28 7.21
CA THR A 127 -14.59 -13.39 7.76
C THR A 127 -13.80 -12.16 7.37
N TRP A 128 -13.23 -11.48 8.35
CA TRP A 128 -12.22 -10.45 8.09
C TRP A 128 -10.87 -11.12 7.82
N GLU A 129 -10.25 -10.76 6.70
CA GLU A 129 -8.90 -11.18 6.37
C GLU A 129 -8.08 -10.01 5.83
N VAL A 130 -6.76 -10.11 5.98
CA VAL A 130 -5.82 -9.15 5.40
C VAL A 130 -5.50 -9.59 3.98
N ALA A 131 -5.64 -8.68 3.03
CA ALA A 131 -5.10 -8.81 1.68
C ALA A 131 -3.81 -8.00 1.59
N GLU A 132 -2.73 -8.65 1.14
CA GLU A 132 -1.45 -8.02 0.83
C GLU A 132 -1.21 -8.15 -0.67
N VAL A 133 -1.34 -7.04 -1.39
CA VAL A 133 -1.24 -6.97 -2.85
C VAL A 133 0.12 -6.40 -3.23
N PRO A 134 1.07 -7.21 -3.72
CA PRO A 134 2.38 -6.70 -4.13
C PRO A 134 2.21 -5.70 -5.29
N LEU A 135 2.82 -4.52 -5.17
CA LEU A 135 2.65 -3.47 -6.19
C LEU A 135 3.17 -3.91 -7.56
N LYS A 136 4.22 -4.73 -7.59
CA LYS A 136 4.77 -5.33 -8.82
C LYS A 136 3.75 -6.21 -9.56
N ASP A 137 2.83 -6.87 -8.84
CA ASP A 137 1.87 -7.81 -9.43
C ASP A 137 0.67 -7.05 -10.05
N ILE A 138 0.50 -5.78 -9.68
CA ILE A 138 -0.48 -4.85 -10.26
C ILE A 138 0.16 -3.75 -11.12
N GLY A 139 1.47 -3.87 -11.41
CA GLY A 139 2.22 -2.94 -12.26
C GLY A 139 2.42 -1.53 -11.67
N ALA A 140 2.31 -1.41 -10.35
CA ALA A 140 2.39 -0.15 -9.62
C ALA A 140 3.73 0.06 -8.90
N ASP A 141 4.73 -0.81 -9.07
CA ASP A 141 6.04 -0.68 -8.42
C ASP A 141 6.90 0.43 -9.04
N ASP A 142 7.39 1.34 -8.20
CA ASP A 142 8.22 2.49 -8.59
C ASP A 142 7.60 3.32 -9.75
N LYS A 143 6.30 3.62 -9.61
CA LYS A 143 5.47 4.36 -10.57
C LYS A 143 4.90 5.64 -9.96
N MET A 144 4.31 6.45 -10.83
CA MET A 144 3.29 7.40 -10.42
C MET A 144 1.92 6.76 -10.62
N ILE A 145 1.01 6.96 -9.67
CA ILE A 145 -0.40 6.54 -9.76
C ILE A 145 -1.32 7.67 -9.31
N GLU A 146 -2.57 7.63 -9.74
CA GLU A 146 -3.63 8.54 -9.26
C GLU A 146 -4.84 7.79 -8.70
N ASP A 147 -5.04 6.52 -9.05
CA ASP A 147 -6.20 5.75 -8.60
C ASP A 147 -5.79 4.35 -8.14
N ILE A 148 -6.49 3.84 -7.13
CA ILE A 148 -6.49 2.45 -6.70
C ILE A 148 -7.95 2.00 -6.67
N PHE A 149 -8.26 0.92 -7.41
CA PHE A 149 -9.63 0.47 -7.53
C PHE A 149 -9.80 -1.04 -7.43
N ILE A 150 -10.91 -1.43 -6.81
CA ILE A 150 -11.34 -2.80 -6.57
C ILE A 150 -12.54 -3.07 -7.47
N GLN A 151 -12.28 -3.70 -8.62
CA GLN A 151 -13.25 -3.90 -9.70
C GLN A 151 -13.88 -5.29 -9.65
N GLY A 152 -15.21 -5.37 -9.73
CA GLY A 152 -15.91 -6.64 -9.92
C GLY A 152 -15.81 -7.17 -11.35
N GLY A 153 -16.01 -8.48 -11.52
CA GLY A 153 -16.01 -9.15 -12.81
C GLY A 153 -17.27 -8.91 -13.67
N ALA A 154 -17.54 -9.85 -14.58
CA ALA A 154 -18.65 -9.79 -15.53
C ALA A 154 -20.05 -9.94 -14.91
N ASP A 155 -20.12 -10.37 -13.65
CA ASP A 155 -21.37 -10.57 -12.92
C ASP A 155 -21.55 -9.50 -11.84
N ALA A 156 -22.81 -9.22 -11.50
CA ALA A 156 -23.12 -8.43 -10.31
C ALA A 156 -22.68 -9.20 -9.05
N TYR A 157 -22.25 -8.47 -8.02
CA TYR A 157 -21.72 -9.07 -6.82
C TYR A 157 -22.41 -8.55 -5.56
N LYS A 158 -22.56 -9.46 -4.59
CA LYS A 158 -23.16 -9.17 -3.28
C LYS A 158 -22.24 -8.29 -2.43
N PRO A 159 -22.79 -7.61 -1.40
CA PRO A 159 -22.00 -6.68 -0.60
C PRO A 159 -20.75 -7.32 0.03
N TYR A 160 -19.61 -6.68 -0.16
CA TYR A 160 -18.40 -6.90 0.64
C TYR A 160 -18.09 -5.67 1.49
N TYR A 161 -17.15 -5.81 2.43
CA TYR A 161 -16.70 -4.74 3.30
C TYR A 161 -15.17 -4.63 3.22
N ILE A 162 -14.65 -3.41 3.16
CA ILE A 162 -13.21 -3.13 3.08
C ILE A 162 -12.84 -1.98 4.03
N THR A 163 -11.70 -2.08 4.72
CA THR A 163 -11.19 -1.05 5.65
C THR A 163 -9.68 -1.10 5.77
N LYS A 164 -9.09 -0.12 6.49
CA LYS A 164 -7.66 -0.01 6.79
C LYS A 164 -6.78 -0.17 5.54
N ILE A 165 -7.09 0.62 4.52
CA ILE A 165 -6.42 0.58 3.21
C ILE A 165 -5.15 1.43 3.29
N GLN A 166 -4.00 0.89 2.92
CA GLN A 166 -2.72 1.61 2.98
C GLN A 166 -1.66 1.09 2.00
N LEU A 167 -0.77 1.97 1.53
CA LEU A 167 0.47 1.58 0.83
C LEU A 167 1.61 1.39 1.84
N GLU A 168 2.41 0.33 1.66
CA GLU A 168 3.51 -0.09 2.55
C GLU A 168 4.76 -0.52 1.79
#